data_AF-A0A496PY58-F1
#
_entry.id   AF-A0A496PY58-F1
#
_cell.length_a   1.000
_cell.length_b   1.000
_cell.length_c   1.000
_cell.angle_alpha   90.00
_cell.angle_beta   90.00
_cell.angle_gamma   90.00
#
_symmetry.space_group_name_H-M   'P 1'
#
loop_
_entity.id
_entity.type
_entity.pdbx_description
1 polymer ?
#
loop_
_entity_poly.entity_id
_entity_poly.type
_entity_poly.pdbx_seq_one_letter_code
_entity_poly.pdbx_strand_id
1 'polypeptide(L)'
;MGGRSLEEVEGSIRPSSAMTRPVTFWTFLGNTTIVCVLGVLGTVLSNALIAYGFARVRWRGRDLFFGLTLATMMIPFPVLMVPLYGVFKSLGWIGTLFPLWVPSFFGSAFNIFLMRQFFRTIPEELSEAARIDGCSEWRIFWRIILPLSRPVLAVAALFHFLYAWNDFLGPLLYLTRKETFTLALALQSYQSQHGGVQWNYLMAASTLTVIPIIILFFFAQKTFIQGIATTGTKG
;
A
#
# COMPACT_ATOMS: atom_id res chain seq x y z
N MET A 1 27.74 20.47 58.82
CA MET A 1 26.61 20.97 58.02
C MET A 1 26.93 20.76 56.55
N GLY A 2 26.25 19.97 55.73
CA GLY A 2 25.21 18.97 55.94
C GLY A 2 25.34 18.03 54.74
N GLY A 3 25.43 16.73 55.00
CA GLY A 3 25.45 15.73 53.94
C GLY A 3 24.10 15.77 53.23
N ARG A 4 24.09 16.15 51.96
CA ARG A 4 22.93 15.95 51.10
C ARG A 4 22.72 14.45 50.99
N SER A 5 21.61 13.99 51.55
CA SER A 5 21.18 12.60 51.57
C SER A 5 21.02 12.09 50.14
N LEU A 6 21.43 10.84 49.94
CA LEU A 6 21.33 10.10 48.67
C LEU A 6 19.87 10.01 48.15
N GLU A 7 18.89 10.38 48.97
CA GLU A 7 17.46 10.46 48.62
C GLU A 7 17.11 11.60 47.65
N GLU A 8 17.90 12.69 47.57
CA GLU A 8 17.61 13.81 46.65
C GLU A 8 17.94 13.46 45.18
N VAL A 9 18.80 12.48 44.93
CA VAL A 9 19.18 12.06 43.55
C VAL A 9 18.17 11.04 42.99
N GLU A 10 17.54 10.23 43.86
CA GLU A 10 16.56 9.20 43.50
C GLU A 10 15.23 9.79 43.00
N GLY A 11 14.94 11.07 43.29
CA GLY A 11 13.70 11.76 42.92
C GLY A 11 13.58 12.17 41.45
N SER A 12 14.67 12.12 40.67
CA SER A 12 14.69 12.60 39.26
C SER A 12 14.37 11.52 38.21
N ILE A 13 14.27 10.25 38.61
CA ILE A 13 13.92 9.11 37.73
C ILE A 13 12.49 8.65 38.01
N ARG A 14 11.54 9.60 38.08
CA ARG A 14 10.14 9.25 37.88
C ARG A 14 9.89 9.28 36.38
N PRO A 15 9.59 8.15 35.71
CA PRO A 15 9.12 8.21 34.34
C PRO A 15 7.86 9.08 34.35
N SER A 16 7.91 10.18 33.62
CA SER A 16 6.75 11.04 33.40
C SER A 16 5.59 10.14 33.01
N SER A 17 4.52 10.19 33.81
CA SER A 17 3.28 9.43 33.68
C SER A 17 2.46 9.84 32.46
N ALA A 18 3.09 9.98 31.30
CA ALA A 18 2.42 9.78 30.03
C ALA A 18 2.04 8.32 30.00
N MET A 19 0.79 8.04 30.32
CA MET A 19 0.12 6.75 30.29
C MET A 19 0.55 5.97 29.04
N THR A 20 1.63 5.18 29.15
CA THR A 20 2.09 4.28 28.09
C THR A 20 1.04 3.19 28.04
N ARG A 21 0.02 3.43 27.20
CA ARG A 21 -0.99 2.42 26.90
C ARG A 21 -0.24 1.14 26.53
N PRO A 22 -0.57 -0.01 27.13
CA PRO A 22 0.07 -1.26 26.77
C PRO A 22 -0.11 -1.45 25.26
N VAL A 23 0.98 -1.38 24.51
CA VAL A 23 0.94 -1.52 23.06
C VAL A 23 0.59 -2.97 22.78
N THR A 24 -0.63 -3.18 22.30
CA THR A 24 -1.22 -4.51 22.17
C THR A 24 -1.10 -4.97 20.71
N PHE A 25 -1.13 -6.28 20.47
CA PHE A 25 -1.25 -6.87 19.14
C PHE A 25 -2.28 -6.15 18.24
N TRP A 26 -3.43 -5.78 18.81
CA TRP A 26 -4.49 -5.05 18.12
C TRP A 26 -4.07 -3.68 17.58
N THR A 27 -3.13 -2.99 18.24
CA THR A 27 -2.58 -1.73 17.75
C THR A 27 -1.77 -1.95 16.48
N PHE A 28 -0.92 -2.97 16.46
CA PHE A 28 -0.13 -3.31 15.27
C PHE A 28 -0.99 -3.79 14.11
N LEU A 29 -2.02 -4.60 14.41
CA LEU A 29 -3.00 -5.04 13.43
C LEU A 29 -3.78 -3.85 12.85
N GLY A 30 -4.21 -2.90 13.70
CA GLY A 30 -4.87 -1.67 13.30
C GLY A 30 -4.01 -0.82 12.38
N ASN A 31 -2.76 -0.57 12.75
CA ASN A 31 -1.79 0.18 11.93
C ASN A 31 -1.58 -0.48 10.56
N THR A 32 -1.38 -1.81 10.54
CA THR A 32 -1.21 -2.58 9.30
C THR A 32 -2.46 -2.47 8.42
N THR A 33 -3.64 -2.62 9.02
CA THR A 33 -4.91 -2.51 8.30
C THR A 33 -5.10 -1.12 7.70
N ILE A 34 -4.77 -0.06 8.45
CA ILE A 34 -4.81 1.33 7.95
C ILE A 34 -3.90 1.49 6.73
N VAL A 35 -2.64 1.04 6.83
CA VAL A 35 -1.67 1.12 5.73
C VAL A 35 -2.18 0.36 4.51
N CYS A 36 -2.66 -0.87 4.69
CA CYS A 36 -3.20 -1.69 3.61
C CYS A 36 -4.43 -1.08 2.95
N VAL A 37 -5.44 -0.67 3.72
CA VAL A 37 -6.71 -0.16 3.17
C VAL A 37 -6.50 1.16 2.45
N LEU A 38 -5.80 2.11 3.07
CA LEU A 38 -5.52 3.41 2.45
C LEU A 38 -4.59 3.27 1.25
N GLY A 39 -3.60 2.38 1.34
CA GLY A 39 -2.70 2.09 0.23
C GLY A 39 -3.42 1.44 -0.97
N VAL A 40 -4.33 0.49 -0.71
CA VAL A 40 -5.18 -0.12 -1.76
C VAL A 40 -6.06 0.94 -2.40
N LEU A 41 -6.71 1.79 -1.61
CA LEU A 41 -7.55 2.87 -2.11
C LEU A 41 -6.76 3.82 -3.02
N GLY A 42 -5.59 4.28 -2.56
CA GLY A 42 -4.70 5.13 -3.34
C GLY A 42 -4.24 4.47 -4.62
N THR A 43 -3.86 3.18 -4.54
CA THR A 43 -3.42 2.41 -5.69
C THR A 43 -4.53 2.28 -6.72
N VAL A 44 -5.71 1.80 -6.33
CA VAL A 44 -6.81 1.55 -7.27
C VAL A 44 -7.28 2.84 -7.94
N LEU A 45 -7.48 3.91 -7.17
CA LEU A 45 -7.99 5.17 -7.70
C LEU A 45 -6.98 5.89 -8.58
N SER A 46 -5.77 6.10 -8.06
CA SER A 46 -4.76 6.89 -8.77
C SER A 46 -4.27 6.18 -10.03
N ASN A 47 -3.95 4.89 -9.93
CA ASN A 47 -3.43 4.15 -11.07
C ASN A 47 -4.48 3.98 -12.17
N ALA A 48 -5.76 3.80 -11.81
CA ALA A 48 -6.83 3.71 -12.80
C ALA A 48 -6.99 5.04 -13.55
N LEU A 49 -6.92 6.17 -12.85
CA LEU A 49 -7.01 7.48 -13.49
C LEU A 49 -5.83 7.75 -14.43
N ILE A 50 -4.60 7.49 -13.97
CA ILE A 50 -3.38 7.67 -14.77
C ILE A 50 -3.38 6.74 -15.99
N ALA A 51 -3.71 5.46 -15.79
CA ALA A 51 -3.80 4.48 -16.87
C ALA A 51 -4.88 4.85 -17.89
N TYR A 52 -6.01 5.43 -17.47
CA TYR A 52 -7.05 5.91 -18.38
C TYR A 52 -6.52 7.02 -19.29
N GLY A 53 -5.79 7.99 -18.71
CA GLY A 53 -5.11 9.05 -19.47
C GLY A 53 -4.11 8.51 -20.50
N PHE A 54 -3.41 7.42 -20.18
CA PHE A 54 -2.47 6.78 -21.11
C PHE A 54 -3.12 5.82 -22.12
N ALA A 55 -4.31 5.29 -21.86
CA ALA A 55 -4.99 4.32 -22.72
C ALA A 55 -6.00 4.98 -23.66
N ARG A 56 -6.85 5.86 -23.14
CA ARG A 56 -8.10 6.31 -23.80
C ARG A 56 -8.06 7.77 -24.25
N VAL A 57 -7.34 8.63 -23.53
CA VAL A 57 -7.21 10.04 -23.90
C VAL A 57 -6.12 10.22 -24.96
N ARG A 58 -6.40 10.99 -26.01
CA ARG A 58 -5.45 11.32 -27.08
C ARG A 58 -4.75 12.65 -26.76
N TRP A 59 -3.44 12.62 -26.54
CA TRP A 59 -2.62 13.81 -26.30
C TRP A 59 -1.19 13.60 -26.82
N ARG A 60 -0.50 14.71 -27.13
CA ARG A 60 0.83 14.68 -27.76
C ARG A 60 1.89 14.21 -26.76
N GLY A 61 2.65 13.16 -27.11
CA GLY A 61 3.72 12.62 -26.25
C GLY A 61 3.28 11.53 -25.27
N ARG A 62 2.02 11.09 -25.33
CA ARG A 62 1.45 10.06 -24.44
C ARG A 62 2.31 8.80 -24.29
N ASP A 63 2.78 8.25 -25.42
CA ASP A 63 3.54 7.00 -25.41
C ASP A 63 4.99 7.21 -24.91
N LEU A 64 5.55 8.42 -25.05
CA LEU A 64 6.84 8.78 -24.46
C LEU A 64 6.74 8.82 -22.92
N PHE A 65 5.76 9.53 -22.37
CA PHE A 65 5.57 9.59 -20.91
C PHE A 65 5.17 8.24 -20.32
N PHE A 66 4.43 7.42 -21.08
CA PHE A 66 4.21 6.03 -20.68
C PHE A 66 5.52 5.25 -20.64
N GLY A 67 6.39 5.38 -21.65
CA GLY A 67 7.73 4.79 -21.64
C GLY A 67 8.59 5.25 -20.46
N LEU A 68 8.58 6.54 -20.13
CA LEU A 68 9.26 7.07 -18.94
C LEU A 68 8.71 6.47 -17.65
N THR A 69 7.39 6.28 -17.56
CA THR A 69 6.75 5.61 -16.42
C THR A 69 7.25 4.17 -16.28
N LEU A 70 7.40 3.42 -17.39
CA LEU A 70 7.95 2.07 -17.34
C LEU A 70 9.44 2.05 -16.95
N ALA A 71 10.21 3.05 -17.38
CA ALA A 71 11.62 3.15 -17.03
C ALA A 71 11.85 3.24 -15.51
N THR A 72 10.90 3.81 -14.74
CA THR A 72 11.03 3.87 -13.28
C THR A 72 10.96 2.50 -12.61
N MET A 73 10.44 1.46 -13.28
CA MET A 73 10.47 0.09 -12.77
C MET A 73 11.88 -0.49 -12.67
N MET A 74 12.82 0.05 -13.46
CA MET A 74 14.20 -0.42 -13.46
C MET A 74 14.99 0.09 -12.25
N ILE A 75 14.43 1.04 -11.48
CA ILE A 75 15.08 1.62 -10.32
C ILE A 75 14.80 0.74 -9.10
N PRO A 76 15.82 0.09 -8.51
CA PRO A 76 15.62 -0.77 -7.35
C PRO A 76 15.38 0.08 -6.09
N PHE A 77 14.44 -0.38 -5.25
CA PHE A 77 14.07 0.32 -4.01
C PHE A 77 15.25 0.70 -3.09
N PRO A 78 16.28 -0.15 -2.87
CA PRO A 78 17.42 0.21 -2.04
C PRO A 78 18.16 1.49 -2.45
N VAL A 79 18.17 1.82 -3.75
CA VAL A 79 18.78 3.06 -4.26
C VAL A 79 17.95 4.30 -3.90
N LEU A 80 16.62 4.14 -3.88
CA LEU A 80 15.69 5.21 -3.50
C LEU A 80 15.53 5.38 -1.99
N MET A 81 15.97 4.40 -1.20
CA MET A 81 15.71 4.35 0.23
C MET A 81 16.25 5.59 0.97
N VAL A 82 17.52 5.96 0.73
CA VAL A 82 18.17 7.12 1.35
C VAL A 82 17.50 8.44 0.96
N PRO A 83 17.29 8.76 -0.34
CA PRO A 83 16.63 10.00 -0.70
C PRO A 83 15.18 10.07 -0.23
N LEU A 84 14.41 8.97 -0.28
CA LEU A 84 13.04 8.94 0.23
C LEU A 84 12.98 9.20 1.74
N TYR A 85 13.91 8.64 2.51
CA TYR A 85 14.02 8.95 3.93
C TYR A 85 14.29 10.45 4.16
N GLY A 86 15.19 11.06 3.38
CA GLY A 86 15.45 12.50 3.44
C GLY A 86 14.20 13.34 3.19
N VAL A 87 13.38 12.98 2.19
CA VAL A 87 12.12 13.66 1.87
C VAL A 87 11.12 13.51 3.02
N PHE A 88 10.88 12.30 3.53
CA PHE A 88 9.91 12.13 4.62
C PHE A 88 10.38 12.72 5.94
N LYS A 89 11.70 12.81 6.16
CA LYS A 89 12.29 13.53 7.27
C LYS A 89 12.05 15.03 7.17
N SER A 90 12.25 15.65 6.00
CA SER A 90 11.98 17.08 5.83
C SER A 90 10.49 17.43 5.93
N LEU A 91 9.61 16.50 5.55
CA LEU A 91 8.17 16.61 5.75
C LEU A 91 7.71 16.37 7.19
N GLY A 92 8.59 15.90 8.09
CA GLY A 92 8.24 15.57 9.47
C GLY A 92 7.37 14.32 9.60
N TRP A 93 7.38 13.42 8.61
CA TRP A 93 6.53 12.21 8.58
C TRP A 93 7.20 11.01 9.25
N ILE A 94 8.48 11.10 9.62
CA ILE A 94 9.18 10.04 10.35
C ILE A 94 8.51 9.82 11.71
N GLY A 95 8.27 8.55 12.04
CA GLY A 95 7.50 8.11 13.19
C GLY A 95 5.99 8.09 12.95
N THR A 96 5.49 8.35 11.74
CA THR A 96 4.06 8.27 11.39
C THR A 96 3.81 7.22 10.31
N LEU A 97 2.55 6.82 10.10
CA LEU A 97 2.17 5.88 9.04
C LEU A 97 2.14 6.50 7.64
N PHE A 98 2.19 7.84 7.51
CA PHE A 98 2.01 8.53 6.23
C PHE A 98 2.97 8.07 5.11
N PRO A 99 4.28 7.86 5.37
CA PRO A 99 5.20 7.40 4.34
C PRO A 99 4.83 6.03 3.74
N LEU A 100 4.02 5.23 4.44
CA LEU A 100 3.69 3.86 4.05
C LEU A 100 2.49 3.75 3.10
N TRP A 101 1.59 4.75 3.09
CA TRP A 101 0.37 4.68 2.27
C TRP A 101 0.14 5.90 1.37
N VAL A 102 0.64 7.08 1.74
CA VAL A 102 0.47 8.30 0.93
C VAL A 102 1.13 8.17 -0.45
N PRO A 103 2.34 7.59 -0.60
CA PRO A 103 2.96 7.40 -1.91
C PRO A 103 2.11 6.59 -2.90
N SER A 104 1.24 5.70 -2.43
CA SER A 104 0.35 4.89 -3.27
C SER A 104 -0.61 5.75 -4.12
N PHE A 105 -0.88 7.00 -3.71
CA PHE A 105 -1.69 7.95 -4.45
C PHE A 105 -0.96 8.63 -5.62
N PHE A 106 0.37 8.47 -5.74
CA PHE A 106 1.17 9.06 -6.82
C PHE A 106 1.41 8.10 -7.99
N GLY A 107 0.80 6.92 -7.93
CA GLY A 107 0.91 5.92 -8.98
C GLY A 107 2.10 4.98 -8.82
N SER A 108 1.97 3.82 -9.40
CA SER A 108 2.95 2.74 -9.45
C SER A 108 3.05 2.32 -10.91
N ALA A 109 4.25 2.36 -11.47
CA ALA A 109 4.48 2.05 -12.88
C ALA A 109 3.86 0.71 -13.28
N PHE A 110 3.93 -0.31 -12.40
CA PHE A 110 3.42 -1.66 -12.69
C PHE A 110 1.90 -1.68 -12.76
N ASN A 111 1.23 -1.05 -11.80
CA ASN A 111 -0.22 -0.96 -11.80
C ASN A 111 -0.73 -0.10 -12.96
N ILE A 112 -0.06 1.01 -13.29
CA ILE A 112 -0.36 1.84 -14.45
C ILE A 112 -0.24 1.02 -15.74
N PHE A 113 0.86 0.28 -15.91
CA PHE A 113 1.07 -0.60 -17.05
C PHE A 113 -0.07 -1.62 -17.18
N LEU A 114 -0.31 -2.38 -16.11
CA LEU A 114 -1.29 -3.46 -16.08
C LEU A 114 -2.72 -2.95 -16.37
N MET A 115 -3.13 -1.86 -15.73
CA MET A 115 -4.44 -1.23 -15.98
C MET A 115 -4.53 -0.64 -17.39
N ARG A 116 -3.47 -0.01 -17.90
CA ARG A 116 -3.46 0.54 -19.27
C ARG A 116 -3.62 -0.58 -20.30
N GLN A 117 -2.93 -1.71 -20.13
CA GLN A 117 -3.08 -2.84 -21.05
C GLN A 117 -4.50 -3.39 -21.03
N PHE A 118 -5.11 -3.52 -19.85
CA PHE A 118 -6.50 -3.94 -19.74
C PHE A 118 -7.46 -2.92 -20.38
N PHE A 119 -7.31 -1.61 -20.14
CA PHE A 119 -8.20 -0.61 -20.73
C PHE A 119 -8.14 -0.60 -22.27
N ARG A 120 -7.00 -0.97 -22.85
CA ARG A 120 -6.85 -1.09 -24.32
C ARG A 120 -7.55 -2.31 -24.92
N THR A 121 -7.92 -3.32 -24.11
CA THR A 121 -8.72 -4.46 -24.60
C THR A 121 -10.21 -4.14 -24.68
N ILE A 122 -10.66 -3.10 -23.97
CA ILE A 122 -12.04 -2.62 -24.00
C ILE A 122 -12.30 -1.93 -25.35
N PRO A 123 -13.32 -2.32 -26.13
CA PRO A 123 -13.62 -1.70 -27.41
C PRO A 123 -13.72 -0.17 -27.33
N GLU A 124 -13.10 0.55 -28.25
CA GLU A 124 -13.13 2.02 -28.29
C GLU A 124 -14.53 2.55 -28.64
N GLU A 125 -15.29 1.79 -29.42
CA GLU A 125 -16.67 2.07 -29.84
C GLU A 125 -17.59 2.43 -28.66
N LEU A 126 -17.41 1.81 -27.49
CA LEU A 126 -18.17 2.12 -26.28
C LEU A 126 -17.92 3.56 -25.80
N SER A 127 -16.67 4.03 -25.89
CA SER A 127 -16.32 5.40 -25.53
C SER A 127 -16.73 6.39 -26.62
N GLU A 128 -16.67 6.00 -27.89
CA GLU A 128 -17.13 6.83 -29.01
C GLU A 128 -18.65 7.04 -29.00
N ALA A 129 -19.44 5.98 -28.79
CA ALA A 129 -20.88 6.07 -28.63
C ALA A 129 -21.27 7.01 -27.48
N ALA A 130 -20.62 6.86 -26.31
CA ALA A 130 -20.87 7.75 -25.18
C ALA A 130 -20.49 9.21 -25.45
N ARG A 131 -19.44 9.47 -26.24
CA ARG A 131 -19.09 10.84 -26.68
C ARG A 131 -20.15 11.42 -27.62
N ILE A 132 -20.71 10.61 -28.52
CA ILE A 132 -21.84 11.00 -29.39
C ILE A 132 -23.07 11.34 -28.54
N ASP A 133 -23.31 10.60 -27.46
CA ASP A 133 -24.37 10.89 -26.47
C ASP A 133 -24.06 12.10 -25.55
N GLY A 134 -22.98 12.84 -25.82
CA GLY A 134 -22.59 14.04 -25.06
C GLY A 134 -22.00 13.77 -23.68
N CYS A 135 -21.55 12.54 -23.40
CA CYS A 135 -20.87 12.25 -22.13
C CYS A 135 -19.45 12.86 -22.11
N SER A 136 -19.10 13.49 -20.99
CA SER A 136 -17.71 13.93 -20.74
C SER A 136 -16.79 12.74 -20.47
N GLU A 137 -15.49 12.92 -20.70
CA GLU A 137 -14.46 11.89 -20.43
C GLU A 137 -14.50 11.37 -18.98
N TRP A 138 -14.79 12.25 -18.01
CA TRP A 138 -14.98 11.84 -16.61
C TRP A 138 -16.16 10.89 -16.44
N ARG A 139 -17.27 11.14 -17.13
CA ARG A 139 -18.45 10.28 -17.08
C ARG A 139 -18.17 8.93 -17.75
N ILE A 140 -17.47 8.93 -18.88
CA ILE A 140 -17.04 7.71 -19.59
C ILE A 140 -16.14 6.86 -18.69
N PHE A 141 -15.14 7.47 -18.06
CA PHE A 141 -14.26 6.80 -17.12
C PHE A 141 -15.04 6.12 -15.99
N TRP A 142 -15.84 6.88 -15.23
CA TRP A 142 -16.52 6.37 -14.04
C TRP A 142 -17.68 5.41 -14.33
N ARG A 143 -18.44 5.62 -15.42
CA ARG A 143 -19.67 4.84 -15.70
C ARG A 143 -19.46 3.67 -16.66
N ILE A 144 -18.42 3.71 -17.49
CA ILE A 144 -18.20 2.68 -18.53
C ILE A 144 -16.91 1.93 -18.25
N ILE A 145 -15.78 2.64 -18.20
CA ILE A 145 -14.48 1.98 -18.17
C ILE A 145 -14.19 1.35 -16.81
N LEU A 146 -14.44 2.07 -15.72
CA LEU A 146 -14.15 1.58 -14.37
C LEU A 146 -14.97 0.32 -14.01
N PRO A 147 -16.30 0.24 -14.28
CA PRO A 147 -17.09 -0.96 -14.02
C PRO A 147 -16.66 -2.18 -14.87
N LEU A 148 -16.32 -1.97 -16.14
CA LEU A 148 -15.79 -3.03 -17.01
C LEU A 148 -14.39 -3.50 -16.57
N SER A 149 -13.68 -2.66 -15.84
CA SER A 149 -12.34 -2.93 -15.34
C SER A 149 -12.28 -3.54 -13.95
N ARG A 150 -13.41 -3.91 -13.35
CA ARG A 150 -13.44 -4.59 -12.04
C ARG A 150 -12.40 -5.72 -11.90
N PRO A 151 -12.17 -6.58 -12.92
CA PRO A 151 -11.16 -7.63 -12.80
C PRO A 151 -9.76 -7.07 -12.56
N VAL A 152 -9.30 -6.12 -13.39
CA VAL A 152 -7.94 -5.56 -13.27
C VAL A 152 -7.75 -4.71 -12.01
N LEU A 153 -8.81 -4.02 -11.57
CA LEU A 153 -8.81 -3.26 -10.32
C LEU A 153 -8.67 -4.18 -9.10
N ALA A 154 -9.35 -5.35 -9.12
CA ALA A 154 -9.21 -6.36 -8.08
C ALA A 154 -7.79 -6.95 -8.02
N VAL A 155 -7.16 -7.21 -9.17
CA VAL A 155 -5.77 -7.66 -9.23
C VAL A 155 -4.82 -6.63 -8.60
N ALA A 156 -4.95 -5.36 -8.98
CA ALA A 156 -4.12 -4.29 -8.43
C ALA A 156 -4.32 -4.11 -6.91
N ALA A 157 -5.58 -4.18 -6.45
CA ALA A 157 -5.91 -4.13 -5.03
C ALA A 157 -5.28 -5.30 -4.27
N LEU A 158 -5.39 -6.51 -4.80
CA LEU A 158 -4.80 -7.71 -4.20
C LEU A 158 -3.28 -7.60 -4.10
N PHE A 159 -2.61 -7.25 -5.19
CA PHE A 159 -1.15 -7.11 -5.19
C PHE A 159 -0.66 -6.04 -4.23
N HIS A 160 -1.32 -4.89 -4.19
CA HIS A 160 -0.95 -3.85 -3.23
C HIS A 160 -1.19 -4.30 -1.79
N PHE A 161 -2.33 -4.94 -1.51
CA PHE A 161 -2.61 -5.46 -0.18
C PHE A 161 -1.53 -6.46 0.26
N LEU A 162 -1.21 -7.44 -0.58
CA LEU A 162 -0.18 -8.45 -0.27
C LEU A 162 1.18 -7.81 -0.04
N TYR A 163 1.54 -6.82 -0.83
CA TYR A 163 2.77 -6.05 -0.66
C TYR A 163 2.79 -5.33 0.70
N ALA A 164 1.79 -4.50 0.98
CA ALA A 164 1.74 -3.68 2.20
C ALA A 164 1.58 -4.53 3.47
N TRP A 165 0.85 -5.64 3.40
CA TRP A 165 0.61 -6.55 4.52
C TRP A 165 1.88 -7.25 4.98
N ASN A 166 2.76 -7.59 4.03
CA ASN A 166 4.03 -8.27 4.30
C ASN A 166 5.22 -7.30 4.38
N ASP A 167 5.01 -5.99 4.19
CA ASP A 167 6.11 -5.04 4.17
C ASP A 167 6.73 -4.90 5.57
N PHE A 168 8.04 -5.06 5.58
CA PHE A 168 8.87 -4.94 6.77
C PHE A 168 9.86 -3.77 6.62
N LEU A 169 10.45 -3.60 5.44
CA LEU A 169 11.52 -2.63 5.22
C LEU A 169 11.02 -1.20 5.28
N GLY A 170 9.84 -0.90 4.71
CA GLY A 170 9.24 0.43 4.80
C GLY A 170 8.95 0.84 6.26
N PRO A 171 8.21 0.02 7.03
CA PRO A 171 7.98 0.23 8.45
C PRO A 171 9.27 0.40 9.25
N LEU A 172 10.28 -0.46 9.05
CA LEU A 172 11.57 -0.38 9.75
C LEU A 172 12.25 0.97 9.50
N LEU A 173 12.18 1.47 8.27
CA LEU A 173 12.84 2.70 7.86
C LEU A 173 12.17 3.96 8.43
N TYR A 174 10.84 3.97 8.48
CA TYR A 174 10.09 5.20 8.80
C TYR A 174 9.51 5.25 10.21
N LEU A 175 9.29 4.11 10.87
CA LEU A 175 8.61 4.06 12.16
C LEU A 175 9.60 3.98 13.31
N THR A 176 9.50 4.94 14.23
CA THR A 176 10.42 5.06 15.37
C THR A 176 9.74 4.76 16.71
N ARG A 177 8.41 4.92 16.80
CA ARG A 177 7.63 4.71 18.03
C ARG A 177 6.91 3.36 17.98
N LYS A 178 7.00 2.57 19.05
CA LYS A 178 6.35 1.25 19.15
C LYS A 178 4.86 1.30 18.83
N GLU A 179 4.15 2.34 19.29
CA GLU A 179 2.71 2.54 19.02
C GLU A 179 2.34 2.63 17.53
N THR A 180 3.31 3.00 16.67
CA THR A 180 3.11 3.13 15.23
C THR A 180 3.51 1.90 14.44
N PHE A 181 4.10 0.89 15.08
CA PHE A 181 4.61 -0.29 14.38
C PHE A 181 3.50 -1.02 13.62
N THR A 182 3.84 -1.53 12.44
CA THR A 182 3.04 -2.53 11.73
C THR A 182 3.24 -3.90 12.36
N LEU A 183 2.35 -4.83 12.04
CA LEU A 183 2.35 -6.19 12.58
C LEU A 183 3.65 -6.93 12.24
N ALA A 184 4.11 -6.83 10.99
CA ALA A 184 5.37 -7.44 10.55
C ALA A 184 6.59 -6.88 11.31
N LEU A 185 6.67 -5.56 11.46
CA LEU A 185 7.76 -4.89 12.20
C LEU A 185 7.73 -5.24 13.69
N ALA A 186 6.54 -5.21 14.31
CA ALA A 186 6.38 -5.54 15.71
C ALA A 186 6.83 -6.98 15.97
N LEU A 187 6.38 -7.94 15.16
CA LEU A 187 6.72 -9.35 15.32
C LEU A 187 8.24 -9.59 15.28
N GLN A 188 8.94 -8.95 14.33
CA GLN A 188 10.40 -9.05 14.26
C GLN A 188 11.10 -8.35 15.43
N SER A 189 10.62 -7.17 15.85
CA SER A 189 11.15 -6.46 17.02
C SER A 189 10.99 -7.26 18.32
N TYR A 190 9.92 -8.06 18.45
CA TYR A 190 9.69 -8.94 19.61
C TYR A 190 10.70 -10.09 19.68
N GLN A 191 11.09 -10.67 18.52
CA GLN A 191 12.11 -11.72 18.45
C GLN A 191 13.47 -11.22 18.94
N SER A 192 13.85 -9.99 18.57
CA SER A 192 15.14 -9.42 18.96
C SER A 192 15.23 -9.05 20.46
N GLN A 193 14.11 -8.64 21.08
CA GLN A 193 14.09 -8.20 22.49
C GLN A 193 14.13 -9.33 23.52
N HIS A 194 13.69 -10.54 23.20
CA HIS A 194 13.55 -11.64 24.19
C HIS A 194 14.70 -12.65 24.17
N GLY A 195 15.84 -12.34 23.54
CA GLY A 195 17.04 -13.20 23.56
C GLY A 195 16.86 -14.58 22.91
N GLY A 196 15.78 -14.78 22.14
CA GLY A 196 15.41 -16.04 21.52
C GLY A 196 14.05 -15.95 20.83
N VAL A 197 13.83 -16.83 19.84
CA VAL A 197 12.55 -16.92 19.14
C VAL A 197 11.54 -17.62 20.05
N GLN A 198 10.55 -16.88 20.56
CA GLN A 198 9.38 -17.51 21.17
C GLN A 198 8.51 -18.12 20.08
N TRP A 199 8.88 -19.33 19.66
CA TRP A 199 8.31 -20.03 18.50
C TRP A 199 6.79 -20.14 18.56
N ASN A 200 6.20 -20.30 19.74
CA ASN A 200 4.75 -20.32 19.95
C ASN A 200 4.08 -19.00 19.52
N TYR A 201 4.57 -17.84 19.96
CA TYR A 201 4.02 -16.54 19.56
C TYR A 201 4.31 -16.21 18.10
N LEU A 202 5.49 -16.61 17.61
CA LEU A 202 5.84 -16.46 16.20
C LEU A 202 4.90 -17.27 15.31
N MET A 203 4.70 -18.57 15.59
CA MET A 203 3.82 -19.44 14.82
C MET A 203 2.36 -18.99 14.90
N ALA A 204 1.89 -18.53 16.07
CA ALA A 204 0.55 -17.97 16.23
C ALA A 204 0.37 -16.69 15.41
N ALA A 205 1.33 -15.76 15.47
CA ALA A 205 1.30 -14.52 14.71
C ALA A 205 1.41 -14.78 13.20
N SER A 206 2.30 -15.68 12.77
CA SER A 206 2.42 -16.11 11.37
C SER A 206 1.11 -16.73 10.85
N THR A 207 0.45 -17.57 11.64
CA THR A 207 -0.87 -18.13 11.29
C THR A 207 -1.90 -17.02 11.13
N LEU A 208 -1.97 -16.07 12.08
CA LEU A 208 -2.88 -14.92 11.99
C LEU A 208 -2.57 -14.01 10.78
N THR A 209 -1.31 -13.85 10.39
CA THR A 209 -0.93 -13.05 9.22
C THR A 209 -1.35 -13.69 7.89
N VAL A 210 -1.54 -15.01 7.85
CA VAL A 210 -1.97 -15.73 6.64
C VAL A 210 -3.49 -15.66 6.44
N ILE A 211 -4.28 -15.52 7.52
CA ILE A 211 -5.76 -15.50 7.44
C ILE A 211 -6.28 -14.46 6.43
N PRO A 212 -5.84 -13.18 6.43
CA PRO A 212 -6.34 -12.19 5.48
C PRO A 212 -5.99 -12.52 4.03
N ILE A 213 -4.84 -13.16 3.80
CA ILE A 213 -4.41 -13.61 2.47
C ILE A 213 -5.35 -14.71 1.96
N ILE A 214 -5.69 -15.68 2.81
CA ILE A 214 -6.65 -16.74 2.48
C ILE A 214 -8.02 -16.15 2.17
N ILE A 215 -8.51 -15.24 3.01
CA ILE A 215 -9.79 -14.55 2.80
C ILE A 215 -9.80 -13.85 1.44
N LEU A 216 -8.75 -13.07 1.14
CA LEU A 216 -8.60 -12.38 -0.14
C LEU A 216 -8.54 -13.35 -1.32
N PHE A 217 -7.85 -14.48 -1.19
CA PHE A 217 -7.81 -15.52 -2.21
C PHE A 217 -9.22 -16.05 -2.54
N PHE A 218 -10.05 -16.32 -1.53
CA PHE A 218 -11.43 -16.79 -1.73
C PHE A 218 -12.32 -15.75 -2.43
N PHE A 219 -12.09 -14.45 -2.21
CA PHE A 219 -12.79 -13.38 -2.92
C PHE A 219 -12.24 -13.18 -4.34
N ALA A 220 -10.91 -13.28 -4.52
CA ALA A 220 -10.25 -13.02 -5.78
C ALA A 220 -10.48 -14.13 -6.82
N GLN A 221 -10.54 -15.41 -6.42
CA GLN A 221 -10.67 -16.55 -7.34
C GLN A 221 -11.86 -16.42 -8.30
N LYS A 222 -13.02 -15.92 -7.83
CA LYS A 222 -14.21 -15.73 -8.68
C LYS A 222 -13.97 -14.67 -9.76
N THR A 223 -13.26 -13.60 -9.39
CA THR A 223 -12.94 -12.49 -10.30
C THR A 223 -11.91 -12.90 -11.35
N PHE A 224 -10.91 -13.69 -10.96
CA PHE A 224 -9.92 -14.25 -11.89
C PHE A 224 -10.55 -15.22 -12.90
N ILE A 225 -11.46 -16.09 -12.45
CA ILE A 225 -12.16 -17.04 -13.34
C ILE A 225 -13.02 -16.30 -14.38
N GLN A 226 -13.73 -15.23 -13.98
CA GLN A 226 -14.54 -14.42 -14.90
C GLN A 226 -13.70 -13.64 -15.92
N GLY A 227 -12.52 -13.16 -15.51
CA GLY A 227 -11.59 -12.48 -16.42
C GLY A 227 -11.06 -13.40 -17.53
N ILE A 228 -10.72 -14.64 -17.20
CA ILE A 228 -10.22 -15.65 -18.16
C ILE A 228 -11.32 -16.09 -19.14
N ALA A 229 -12.56 -16.24 -18.65
CA ALA A 229 -13.70 -16.67 -19.48
C ALA A 229 -14.02 -15.68 -20.63
N THR A 230 -13.75 -14.39 -20.43
CA THR A 230 -14.04 -13.35 -21.45
C THR A 230 -13.01 -13.38 -22.62
N THR A 231 -11.82 -13.92 -22.37
CA THR A 231 -10.79 -14.15 -23.41
C THR A 231 -11.02 -15.42 -24.23
N GLY A 232 -11.81 -16.38 -23.73
CA GLY A 232 -12.04 -17.69 -24.37
C GLY A 232 -13.19 -17.73 -25.40
N THR A 233 -14.02 -16.69 -25.50
CA THR A 233 -15.16 -16.64 -26.44
C THR A 233 -14.83 -15.96 -27.77
N LYS A 234 -13.56 -15.59 -28.01
CA LYS A 234 -13.05 -15.25 -29.33
C LYS A 234 -12.36 -16.47 -29.93
N GLY A 235 -13.17 -17.44 -30.34
CA GLY A 235 -12.80 -18.66 -31.05
C GLY A 235 -14.03 -19.24 -31.72
#